data_AF-A0ABD1ALW0-F1
#
_entry.id   AF-A0ABD1ALW0-F1
#
_cell.length_a   1.000
_cell.length_b   1.000
_cell.length_c   1.000
_cell.angle_alpha   90.00
_cell.angle_beta   90.00
_cell.angle_gamma   90.00
#
_symmetry.space_group_name_H-M   'P 1'
#
loop_
_entity.id
_entity.type
_entity.pdbx_description
1 polymer ?
#
loop_
_entity_poly.entity_id
_entity_poly.type
_entity_poly.pdbx_seq_one_letter_code
_entity_poly.pdbx_strand_id
1 'polypeptide(L)'
;MASSTSTLLLQSIPSANLHIAVPRTYNFSRRTTKFSTKCSSKTEPNDQFLDLTPAPESINTTSAEKFPIEKRRRSEIIRDRKQRGIVKPEPPNFEIGWKRTKEINLEKPKGYVIMDFLEKLEGLMGREFGSKELLVKAGEIVAERAREEAEVLRDEGKVEERMVTELFRVLKLMEMDLAMVKASVKEETLKERIEQARARCRQAILVANSF
;
A
#
# COMPACT_ATOMS: atom_id res chain seq x y z
N MET A 1 44.57 3.23 -72.06
CA MET A 1 43.32 3.95 -72.35
C MET A 1 42.49 3.99 -71.08
N ALA A 2 42.21 5.21 -70.63
CA ALA A 2 41.34 5.72 -69.56
C ALA A 2 40.91 4.81 -68.38
N SER A 3 41.40 5.16 -67.18
CA SER A 3 40.82 4.83 -65.88
C SER A 3 39.64 5.76 -65.57
N SER A 4 38.47 5.21 -65.25
CA SER A 4 37.30 5.97 -64.81
C SER A 4 37.29 6.15 -63.29
N THR A 5 37.59 7.36 -62.83
CA THR A 5 37.35 7.81 -61.45
C THR A 5 35.96 8.46 -61.38
N SER A 6 35.02 7.80 -60.70
CA SER A 6 33.72 8.40 -60.35
C SER A 6 33.88 9.33 -59.15
N THR A 7 33.48 10.58 -59.33
CA THR A 7 33.47 11.64 -58.31
C THR A 7 32.06 12.25 -58.27
N LEU A 8 31.67 12.77 -57.09
CA LEU A 8 30.54 13.68 -56.81
C LEU A 8 29.17 12.97 -56.57
N LEU A 9 28.35 13.32 -55.57
CA LEU A 9 28.17 14.54 -54.78
C LEU A 9 27.52 14.20 -53.41
N LEU A 10 28.06 14.74 -52.32
CA LEU A 10 27.37 14.86 -51.03
C LEU A 10 26.36 16.02 -51.13
N GLN A 11 25.07 15.76 -50.97
CA GLN A 11 24.05 16.81 -50.81
C GLN A 11 23.96 17.20 -49.33
N SER A 12 24.22 18.49 -49.05
CA SER A 12 24.04 19.12 -47.75
C SER A 12 22.56 19.35 -47.44
N ILE A 13 22.09 18.85 -46.31
CA ILE A 13 20.74 19.13 -45.80
C ILE A 13 20.79 20.42 -44.96
N PRO A 14 19.87 21.38 -45.17
CA PRO A 14 19.84 22.63 -44.41
C PRO A 14 19.31 22.43 -42.98
N SER A 15 20.02 23.01 -42.01
CA SER A 15 19.66 23.05 -40.59
C SER A 15 18.45 23.96 -40.37
N ALA A 16 17.32 23.38 -39.96
CA ALA A 16 16.17 24.13 -39.46
C ALA A 16 16.40 24.48 -37.97
N ASN A 17 16.53 25.78 -37.69
CA ASN A 17 16.55 26.33 -36.34
C ASN A 17 15.16 26.17 -35.69
N LEU A 18 15.03 25.21 -34.77
CA LEU A 18 13.87 25.11 -33.88
C LEU A 18 14.09 26.03 -32.68
N HIS A 19 13.43 27.19 -32.71
CA HIS A 19 13.25 28.04 -31.53
C HIS A 19 12.45 27.25 -30.48
N ILE A 20 13.13 26.77 -29.45
CA ILE A 20 12.53 26.18 -28.25
C ILE A 20 11.88 27.32 -27.47
N ALA A 21 10.56 27.42 -27.57
CA ALA A 21 9.76 28.23 -26.67
C ALA A 21 9.57 27.47 -25.35
N VAL A 22 10.17 27.97 -24.28
CA VAL A 22 10.03 27.46 -22.91
C VAL A 22 8.58 27.69 -22.44
N PRO A 23 7.82 26.65 -22.05
CA PRO A 23 6.51 26.87 -21.47
C PRO A 23 6.63 27.36 -20.02
N ARG A 24 5.86 28.42 -19.75
CA ARG A 24 5.62 29.05 -18.45
C ARG A 24 5.30 28.03 -17.36
N THR A 25 5.93 28.21 -16.20
CA THR A 25 5.60 27.57 -14.94
C THR A 25 4.17 27.93 -14.53
N TYR A 26 3.27 26.95 -14.52
CA TYR A 26 1.94 27.10 -13.93
C TYR A 26 2.04 26.85 -12.42
N ASN A 27 1.87 27.92 -11.64
CA ASN A 27 1.74 27.83 -10.19
C ASN A 27 0.46 27.09 -9.82
N PHE A 28 0.59 25.87 -9.33
CA PHE A 28 -0.53 25.09 -8.81
C PHE A 28 -0.95 25.65 -7.44
N SER A 29 -1.94 26.54 -7.44
CA SER A 29 -2.56 27.05 -6.22
C SER A 29 -3.24 25.90 -5.47
N ARG A 30 -2.58 25.39 -4.41
CA ARG A 30 -3.19 24.46 -3.45
C ARG A 30 -4.38 25.13 -2.77
N ARG A 31 -5.59 24.87 -3.26
CA ARG A 31 -6.81 25.12 -2.48
C ARG A 31 -6.91 24.03 -1.41
N THR A 32 -6.58 24.38 -0.19
CA THR A 32 -6.87 23.58 1.00
C THR A 32 -8.38 23.59 1.25
N THR A 33 -9.11 22.62 0.70
CA THR A 33 -10.50 22.37 1.11
C THR A 33 -10.47 21.65 2.46
N LYS A 34 -10.75 22.41 3.53
CA LYS A 34 -11.03 21.87 4.86
C LYS A 34 -12.34 21.10 4.79
N PHE A 35 -12.30 19.77 4.76
CA PHE A 35 -13.49 18.96 4.98
C PHE A 35 -13.76 18.89 6.49
N SER A 36 -14.85 19.54 6.92
CA SER A 36 -15.42 19.42 8.26
C SER A 36 -16.48 18.32 8.22
N THR A 37 -16.17 17.16 8.79
CA THR A 37 -17.14 16.09 9.04
C THR A 37 -17.94 16.44 10.29
N LYS A 38 -19.22 16.77 10.10
CA LYS A 38 -20.21 16.91 11.20
C LYS A 38 -20.85 15.54 11.45
N CYS A 39 -20.66 15.00 12.66
CA CYS A 39 -21.38 13.82 13.13
C CYS A 39 -22.83 14.22 13.45
N SER A 40 -23.81 13.57 12.83
CA SER A 40 -25.22 13.69 13.20
C SER A 40 -25.63 12.43 13.95
N SER A 41 -25.71 12.54 15.28
CA SER A 41 -26.38 11.58 16.14
C SER A 41 -27.90 11.81 16.06
N LYS A 42 -28.66 10.82 15.60
CA LYS A 42 -30.11 10.76 15.83
C LYS A 42 -30.39 9.64 16.81
N THR A 43 -30.87 10.04 17.98
CA THR A 43 -31.45 9.21 19.02
C THR A 43 -32.93 9.10 18.75
N GLU A 44 -33.49 7.89 18.74
CA GLU A 44 -34.91 7.64 19.03
C GLU A 44 -34.99 6.33 19.83
N PRO A 45 -35.73 6.29 20.96
CA PRO A 45 -35.86 5.11 21.79
C PRO A 45 -37.04 4.26 21.30
N ASN A 46 -36.89 2.94 21.24
CA ASN A 46 -38.03 2.04 21.20
C ASN A 46 -37.76 0.84 22.10
N ASP A 47 -38.47 0.85 23.23
CA ASP A 47 -38.59 -0.22 24.17
C ASP A 47 -39.31 -1.41 23.54
N GLN A 48 -38.68 -2.58 23.58
CA GLN A 48 -39.33 -3.89 23.65
C GLN A 48 -38.23 -4.96 23.84
N PHE A 49 -37.68 -5.03 25.06
CA PHE A 49 -36.94 -6.21 25.50
C PHE A 49 -37.95 -7.28 25.88
N LEU A 50 -38.05 -8.31 25.03
CA LEU A 50 -38.80 -9.51 25.31
C LEU A 50 -38.09 -10.31 26.40
N ASP A 51 -38.81 -10.45 27.52
CA ASP A 51 -38.53 -11.32 28.65
C ASP A 51 -38.52 -12.78 28.20
N LEU A 52 -37.32 -13.37 28.12
CA LEU A 52 -37.11 -14.81 28.05
C LEU A 52 -36.09 -15.19 29.10
N THR A 53 -36.51 -15.07 30.35
CA THR A 53 -35.83 -15.59 31.52
C THR A 53 -36.06 -17.12 31.57
N PRO A 54 -35.04 -17.99 31.40
CA PRO A 54 -35.18 -19.38 31.80
C PRO A 54 -35.06 -19.44 33.32
N ALA A 55 -36.13 -19.88 33.98
CA ALA A 55 -36.16 -20.13 35.41
C ALA A 55 -35.03 -21.10 35.81
N PRO A 56 -34.24 -20.83 36.86
CA PRO A 56 -33.42 -21.84 37.47
C PRO A 56 -34.34 -22.78 38.25
N GLU A 57 -34.68 -23.91 37.63
CA GLU A 57 -35.32 -25.01 38.31
C GLU A 57 -34.49 -25.40 39.54
N SER A 58 -35.15 -25.30 40.68
CA SER A 58 -34.71 -25.77 41.98
C SER A 58 -34.52 -27.28 41.93
N ILE A 59 -33.27 -27.73 41.82
CA ILE A 59 -32.89 -29.13 42.10
C ILE A 59 -31.74 -29.11 43.12
N ASN A 60 -32.05 -28.62 44.32
CA ASN A 60 -31.26 -28.87 45.52
C ASN A 60 -32.08 -29.78 46.44
N THR A 61 -32.14 -31.07 46.12
CA THR A 61 -32.71 -32.12 46.97
C THR A 61 -31.67 -33.21 47.20
N THR A 62 -30.53 -32.84 47.79
CA THR A 62 -29.77 -33.81 48.60
C THR A 62 -30.43 -33.85 49.97
N SER A 63 -31.09 -34.97 50.27
CA SER A 63 -31.91 -35.17 51.46
C SER A 63 -31.17 -34.88 52.78
N ALA A 64 -31.87 -34.26 53.73
CA ALA A 64 -31.37 -33.90 55.05
C ALA A 64 -31.16 -35.10 55.99
N GLU A 65 -31.32 -36.34 55.51
CA GLU A 65 -31.20 -37.57 56.32
C GLU A 65 -29.84 -38.28 56.17
N LYS A 66 -28.96 -37.81 55.28
CA LYS A 66 -27.72 -38.53 54.93
C LYS A 66 -26.41 -37.88 55.35
N PHE A 67 -26.40 -37.07 56.41
CA PHE A 67 -25.16 -36.72 57.11
C PHE A 67 -25.44 -36.48 58.59
N PRO A 68 -24.84 -37.26 59.51
CA PRO A 68 -24.91 -36.95 60.94
C PRO A 68 -24.10 -35.67 61.19
N ILE A 69 -24.78 -34.53 61.16
CA ILE A 69 -24.20 -33.24 61.53
C ILE A 69 -24.13 -33.22 63.06
N GLU A 70 -23.06 -33.78 63.62
CA GLU A 70 -22.68 -33.58 65.02
C GLU A 70 -22.48 -32.07 65.25
N LYS A 71 -23.42 -31.46 65.98
CA LYS A 71 -23.37 -30.05 66.38
C LYS A 71 -22.16 -29.82 67.28
N ARG A 72 -21.00 -29.51 66.68
CA ARG A 72 -19.76 -29.20 67.41
C ARG A 72 -20.00 -28.05 68.39
N ARG A 73 -19.61 -28.24 69.65
CA ARG A 73 -19.71 -27.21 70.72
C ARG A 73 -18.86 -26.00 70.34
N ARG A 74 -19.40 -24.79 70.55
CA ARG A 74 -18.80 -23.50 70.14
C ARG A 74 -17.43 -23.16 70.79
N SER A 75 -16.88 -24.04 71.63
CA SER A 75 -15.62 -23.86 72.37
C SER A 75 -14.40 -24.48 71.69
N GLU A 76 -14.56 -25.21 70.57
CA GLU A 76 -13.46 -25.91 69.88
C GLU A 76 -13.00 -25.21 68.59
N ILE A 77 -13.53 -24.01 68.31
CA ILE A 77 -13.09 -23.18 67.19
C ILE A 77 -11.80 -22.46 67.64
N ILE A 78 -10.66 -23.08 67.38
CA ILE A 78 -9.35 -22.41 67.50
C ILE A 78 -9.34 -21.29 66.45
N ARG A 79 -9.49 -20.05 66.91
CA ARG A 79 -9.27 -18.86 66.08
C ARG A 79 -7.78 -18.55 66.11
N ASP A 80 -7.06 -19.02 65.11
CA ASP A 80 -5.67 -18.60 64.90
C ASP A 80 -5.63 -17.09 64.62
N ARG A 81 -5.25 -16.37 65.67
CA ARG A 81 -5.06 -14.92 65.66
C ARG A 81 -3.69 -14.63 65.04
N LYS A 82 -3.73 -13.96 63.88
CA LYS A 82 -2.67 -13.14 63.27
C LYS A 82 -1.70 -13.88 62.33
N GLN A 83 -1.93 -13.76 61.02
CA GLN A 83 -0.84 -13.60 60.06
C GLN A 83 -1.08 -12.40 59.13
N ARG A 84 -0.13 -11.47 59.26
CA ARG A 84 0.36 -10.37 58.42
C ARG A 84 -0.45 -10.06 57.15
N GLY A 85 -0.77 -8.77 56.99
CA GLY A 85 -1.54 -8.23 55.87
C GLY A 85 -1.13 -8.82 54.52
N ILE A 86 -2.13 -9.36 53.82
CA ILE A 86 -2.05 -9.60 52.37
C ILE A 86 -1.95 -8.22 51.72
N VAL A 87 -0.73 -7.69 51.61
CA VAL A 87 -0.41 -6.79 50.52
C VAL A 87 -0.33 -7.72 49.32
N LYS A 88 -1.42 -7.82 48.55
CA LYS A 88 -1.31 -8.37 47.19
C LYS A 88 -0.20 -7.55 46.54
N PRO A 89 0.94 -8.15 46.11
CA PRO A 89 1.83 -7.42 45.25
C PRO A 89 0.98 -6.90 44.10
N GLU A 90 1.07 -5.61 43.80
CA GLU A 90 0.37 -5.08 42.63
C GLU A 90 0.73 -5.99 41.44
N PRO A 91 -0.28 -6.49 40.70
CA PRO A 91 -0.02 -7.37 39.58
C PRO A 91 1.03 -6.69 38.70
N PRO A 92 2.08 -7.41 38.27
CA PRO A 92 3.22 -6.82 37.56
C PRO A 92 2.67 -5.94 36.44
N ASN A 93 2.91 -4.64 36.53
CA ASN A 93 2.38 -3.70 35.57
C ASN A 93 3.09 -3.97 34.25
N PHE A 94 2.48 -4.81 33.42
CA PHE A 94 2.91 -5.03 32.05
C PHE A 94 2.56 -3.76 31.27
N GLU A 95 3.38 -2.71 31.41
CA GLU A 95 3.45 -1.59 30.46
C GLU A 95 3.73 -2.05 29.00
N ILE A 96 3.91 -3.36 28.82
CA ILE A 96 4.06 -4.16 27.61
C ILE A 96 2.84 -4.15 26.67
N GLY A 97 1.79 -3.37 26.97
CA GLY A 97 0.64 -3.28 26.08
C GLY A 97 0.91 -2.56 24.75
N TRP A 98 1.58 -1.39 24.78
CA TRP A 98 1.54 -0.45 23.62
C TRP A 98 2.90 -0.05 23.06
N LYS A 99 4.01 -0.54 23.61
CA LYS A 99 5.35 -0.32 23.03
C LYS A 99 5.62 -1.43 22.02
N ARG A 100 5.83 -1.07 20.74
CA ARG A 100 6.24 -2.05 19.72
C ARG A 100 7.59 -2.64 20.14
N THR A 101 7.62 -3.92 20.43
CA THR A 101 8.83 -4.69 20.79
C THR A 101 9.75 -4.95 19.59
N LYS A 102 9.31 -4.62 18.37
CA LYS A 102 10.10 -4.72 17.14
C LYS A 102 10.38 -3.33 16.61
N GLU A 103 11.65 -3.05 16.33
CA GLU A 103 12.07 -1.84 15.64
C GLU A 103 11.42 -1.79 14.25
N ILE A 104 10.79 -0.66 13.93
CA ILE A 104 10.26 -0.42 12.59
C ILE A 104 11.30 0.42 11.86
N ASN A 105 11.82 -0.12 10.77
CA ASN A 105 12.61 0.63 9.83
C ASN A 105 11.71 1.69 9.19
N LEU A 106 11.92 2.97 9.56
CA LEU A 106 11.23 4.11 8.96
C LEU A 106 11.90 4.59 7.67
N GLU A 107 13.05 3.99 7.32
CA GLU A 107 13.81 4.31 6.12
C GLU A 107 13.09 3.78 4.88
N LYS A 108 12.93 4.65 3.89
CA LYS A 108 12.34 4.29 2.61
C LYS A 108 13.42 3.63 1.74
N PRO A 109 13.07 2.61 0.93
CA PRO A 109 14.01 2.04 -0.02
C PRO A 109 14.46 3.10 -1.03
N LYS A 110 15.65 2.93 -1.62
CA LYS A 110 16.24 3.92 -2.54
C LYS A 110 15.34 4.18 -3.74
N GLY A 111 14.77 3.13 -4.33
CA GLY A 111 13.83 3.21 -5.46
C GLY A 111 12.40 3.60 -5.10
N TYR A 112 12.11 4.06 -3.88
CA TYR A 112 10.75 4.34 -3.42
C TYR A 112 9.98 5.30 -4.33
N VAL A 113 10.64 6.34 -4.83
CA VAL A 113 10.02 7.35 -5.70
C VAL A 113 9.57 6.72 -7.03
N ILE A 114 10.43 5.89 -7.62
CA ILE A 114 10.15 5.15 -8.86
C ILE A 114 9.00 4.17 -8.64
N MET A 115 9.04 3.44 -7.51
CA MET A 115 7.98 2.52 -7.15
C MET A 115 6.63 3.23 -7.01
N ASP A 116 6.57 4.38 -6.35
CA ASP A 116 5.32 5.14 -6.16
C ASP A 116 4.71 5.58 -7.50
N PHE A 117 5.54 6.00 -8.47
CA PHE A 117 5.06 6.29 -9.83
C PHE A 117 4.48 5.05 -10.52
N LEU A 118 5.18 3.92 -10.45
CA LEU A 118 4.76 2.67 -11.09
C LEU A 118 3.54 2.04 -10.42
N GLU A 119 3.42 2.11 -9.10
CA GLU A 119 2.25 1.65 -8.34
C GLU A 119 1.00 2.46 -8.71
N LYS A 120 1.14 3.78 -8.87
CA LYS A 120 0.04 4.63 -9.34
C LYS A 120 -0.39 4.22 -10.76
N LEU A 121 0.56 3.97 -11.67
CA LEU A 121 0.24 3.51 -13.02
C LEU A 121 -0.42 2.12 -13.04
N GLU A 122 0.06 1.18 -12.21
CA GLU A 122 -0.57 -0.14 -12.02
C GLU A 122 -2.02 -0.01 -11.55
N GLY A 123 -2.25 0.87 -10.57
CA GLY A 123 -3.58 1.16 -10.04
C GLY A 123 -4.50 1.84 -11.05
N LEU A 124 -3.96 2.63 -11.97
CA LEU A 124 -4.73 3.19 -13.09
C LEU A 124 -5.16 2.11 -14.08
N MET A 125 -4.29 1.16 -14.42
CA MET A 125 -4.61 0.03 -15.29
C MET A 125 -5.58 -0.97 -14.67
N GLY A 126 -5.56 -1.11 -13.34
CA GLY A 126 -6.51 -1.95 -12.60
C GLY A 126 -7.93 -1.37 -12.52
N ARG A 127 -8.16 -0.15 -13.01
CA ARG A 127 -9.44 0.54 -13.02
C ARG A 127 -9.81 0.90 -14.45
N GLU A 128 -11.09 1.18 -14.71
CA GLU A 128 -11.53 1.71 -16.00
C GLU A 128 -11.10 3.18 -16.13
N PHE A 129 -9.85 3.40 -16.58
CA PHE A 129 -9.28 4.73 -16.71
C PHE A 129 -9.64 5.37 -18.05
N GLY A 130 -10.72 6.15 -18.05
CA GLY A 130 -11.06 7.08 -19.13
C GLY A 130 -10.93 6.47 -20.53
N SER A 131 -10.13 7.11 -21.39
CA SER A 131 -9.83 6.59 -22.72
C SER A 131 -8.46 5.90 -22.78
N LYS A 132 -8.32 4.90 -23.67
CA LYS A 132 -7.05 4.20 -23.91
C LYS A 132 -5.90 5.14 -24.27
N GLU A 133 -6.19 6.25 -24.96
CA GLU A 133 -5.18 7.25 -25.32
C GLU A 133 -4.64 8.01 -24.11
N LEU A 134 -5.50 8.31 -23.13
CA LEU A 134 -5.08 8.95 -21.88
C LEU A 134 -4.24 8.00 -21.04
N LEU A 135 -4.60 6.72 -20.99
CA LEU A 135 -3.81 5.70 -20.29
C LEU A 135 -2.40 5.58 -20.89
N VAL A 136 -2.30 5.55 -22.21
CA VAL A 136 -1.00 5.46 -22.91
C VAL A 136 -0.15 6.69 -22.64
N LYS A 137 -0.72 7.90 -22.75
CA LYS A 137 0.01 9.14 -22.41
C LYS A 137 0.47 9.15 -20.95
N ALA A 138 -0.39 8.70 -20.03
CA ALA A 138 -0.01 8.61 -18.61
C ALA A 138 1.16 7.62 -18.42
N GLY A 139 1.15 6.48 -19.10
CA GLY A 139 2.23 5.51 -19.06
C GLY A 139 3.54 6.03 -19.67
N GLU A 140 3.48 6.79 -20.76
CA GLU A 140 4.66 7.46 -21.36
C GLU A 140 5.30 8.44 -20.37
N ILE A 141 4.50 9.31 -19.74
CA ILE A 141 4.96 10.29 -18.74
C ILE A 141 5.58 9.58 -17.52
N VAL A 142 4.93 8.51 -17.04
CA VAL A 142 5.45 7.75 -15.90
C VAL A 142 6.76 7.03 -16.25
N ALA A 143 6.86 6.47 -17.46
CA ALA A 143 8.09 5.81 -17.91
C ALA A 143 9.25 6.80 -18.04
N GLU A 144 8.99 7.99 -18.60
CA GLU A 144 9.97 9.06 -18.70
C GLU A 144 10.41 9.52 -17.31
N ARG A 145 9.47 9.81 -16.41
CA ARG A 145 9.81 10.23 -15.05
C ARG A 145 10.57 9.16 -14.27
N ALA A 146 10.19 7.90 -14.42
CA ALA A 146 10.91 6.79 -13.79
C ALA A 146 12.35 6.65 -14.29
N ARG A 147 12.61 6.98 -15.56
CA ARG A 147 13.98 7.03 -16.10
C ARG A 147 14.78 8.15 -15.47
N GLU A 148 14.25 9.37 -15.46
CA GLU A 148 14.93 10.53 -14.85
C GLU A 148 15.33 10.25 -13.40
N GLU A 149 14.42 9.71 -12.59
CA GLU A 149 14.70 9.40 -11.18
C GLU A 149 15.76 8.29 -11.02
N ALA A 150 15.77 7.31 -11.92
CA ALA A 150 16.79 6.25 -11.89
C ALA A 150 18.17 6.79 -12.29
N GLU A 151 18.23 7.72 -13.25
CA GLU A 151 19.48 8.39 -13.63
C GLU A 151 20.02 9.25 -12.48
N VAL A 152 19.15 9.96 -11.76
CA VAL A 152 19.55 10.70 -10.55
C VAL A 152 20.17 9.75 -9.51
N LEU A 153 19.55 8.59 -9.26
CA LEU A 153 20.09 7.60 -8.32
C LEU A 153 21.42 6.98 -8.78
N ARG A 154 21.61 6.81 -10.09
CA ARG A 154 22.87 6.38 -10.70
C ARG A 154 23.95 7.44 -10.51
N ASP A 155 23.66 8.69 -10.86
CA ASP A 155 24.61 9.79 -10.85
C ASP A 155 25.05 10.13 -9.41
N GLU A 156 24.17 9.93 -8.43
CA GLU A 156 24.47 10.00 -7.00
C GLU A 156 25.28 8.79 -6.48
N GLY A 157 25.49 7.76 -7.30
CA GLY A 157 26.19 6.52 -6.94
C GLY A 157 25.44 5.64 -5.95
N LYS A 158 24.12 5.84 -5.79
CA LYS A 158 23.29 5.09 -4.83
C LYS A 158 22.89 3.71 -5.34
N VAL A 159 22.80 3.55 -6.66
CA VAL A 159 22.34 2.32 -7.34
C VAL A 159 23.36 1.92 -8.41
N GLU A 160 23.58 0.61 -8.58
CA GLU A 160 24.48 0.07 -9.61
C GLU A 160 23.89 0.25 -11.02
N GLU A 161 24.75 0.55 -12.01
CA GLU A 161 24.38 0.71 -13.43
C GLU A 161 23.57 -0.46 -13.98
N ARG A 162 23.89 -1.69 -13.54
CA ARG A 162 23.20 -2.91 -13.96
C ARG A 162 21.73 -2.88 -13.60
N MET A 163 21.41 -2.47 -12.37
CA MET A 163 20.03 -2.38 -11.87
C MET A 163 19.23 -1.32 -12.63
N VAL A 164 19.86 -0.19 -12.97
CA VAL A 164 19.25 0.88 -13.76
C VAL A 164 18.96 0.41 -15.18
N THR A 165 19.91 -0.29 -15.80
CA THR A 165 19.74 -0.88 -17.14
C THR A 165 18.60 -1.92 -17.16
N GLU A 166 18.49 -2.73 -16.11
CA GLU A 166 17.40 -3.69 -15.96
C GLU A 166 16.04 -3.00 -15.85
N LEU A 167 15.94 -1.94 -15.04
CA LEU A 167 14.73 -1.14 -14.94
C LEU A 167 14.34 -0.57 -16.31
N PHE A 168 15.31 0.00 -17.06
CA PHE A 168 15.05 0.57 -18.38
C PHE A 168 14.55 -0.46 -19.38
N ARG A 169 15.11 -1.68 -19.33
CA ARG A 169 14.64 -2.78 -20.16
C ARG A 169 13.18 -3.13 -19.85
N VAL A 170 12.79 -3.21 -18.57
CA VAL A 170 11.40 -3.52 -18.19
C VAL A 170 10.46 -2.37 -18.55
N LEU A 171 10.85 -1.11 -18.32
CA LEU A 171 10.09 0.06 -18.73
C LEU A 171 9.86 0.07 -20.24
N LYS A 172 10.85 -0.35 -21.04
CA LYS A 172 10.69 -0.42 -22.49
C LYS A 172 9.64 -1.45 -22.93
N LEU A 173 9.61 -2.61 -22.28
CA LEU A 173 8.60 -3.64 -22.54
C LEU A 173 7.20 -3.18 -22.14
N MET A 174 7.09 -2.44 -21.05
CA MET A 174 5.84 -1.81 -20.62
C MET A 174 5.33 -0.79 -21.65
N GLU A 175 6.20 0.09 -22.18
CA GLU A 175 5.83 1.03 -23.25
C GLU A 175 5.32 0.30 -24.51
N MET A 176 5.94 -0.82 -24.87
CA MET A 176 5.49 -1.66 -25.99
C MET A 176 4.10 -2.26 -25.75
N ASP A 177 3.85 -2.75 -24.53
CA ASP A 177 2.53 -3.30 -24.17
C ASP A 177 1.45 -2.19 -24.19
N LEU A 178 1.77 -0.97 -23.76
CA LEU A 178 0.86 0.18 -23.88
C LEU A 178 0.61 0.59 -25.33
N ALA A 179 1.61 0.51 -26.22
CA ALA A 179 1.41 0.72 -27.65
C ALA A 179 0.42 -0.32 -28.23
N MET A 180 0.48 -1.57 -27.76
CA MET A 180 -0.50 -2.59 -28.11
C MET A 180 -1.90 -2.27 -27.57
N VAL A 181 -2.01 -1.77 -26.33
CA VAL A 181 -3.29 -1.27 -25.75
C VAL A 181 -3.89 -0.16 -26.63
N LYS A 182 -3.07 0.76 -27.14
CA LYS A 182 -3.51 1.82 -28.06
C LYS A 182 -4.10 1.24 -29.35
N ALA A 183 -3.45 0.23 -29.91
CA ALA A 183 -3.84 -0.42 -31.16
C ALA A 183 -5.07 -1.34 -31.02
N SER A 184 -5.39 -1.81 -29.81
CA SER A 184 -6.55 -2.67 -29.57
C SER A 184 -7.87 -2.00 -29.97
N VAL A 185 -8.66 -2.69 -30.80
CA VAL A 185 -9.97 -2.24 -31.27
C VAL A 185 -11.10 -2.95 -30.52
N LYS A 186 -10.93 -4.22 -30.18
CA LYS A 186 -11.94 -5.04 -29.48
C LYS A 186 -11.74 -4.96 -27.96
N GLU A 187 -12.84 -4.89 -27.22
CA GLU A 187 -12.81 -4.77 -25.76
C GLU A 187 -12.17 -5.98 -25.06
N GLU A 188 -12.39 -7.20 -25.56
CA GLU A 188 -11.78 -8.42 -25.02
C GLU A 188 -10.24 -8.35 -25.12
N THR A 189 -9.73 -8.04 -26.32
CA THR A 189 -8.30 -7.88 -26.56
C THR A 189 -7.70 -6.70 -25.79
N LEU A 190 -8.49 -5.65 -25.55
CA LEU A 190 -8.05 -4.51 -24.75
C LEU A 190 -7.78 -4.94 -23.30
N LYS A 191 -8.69 -5.69 -22.69
CA LYS A 191 -8.55 -6.18 -21.31
C LYS A 191 -7.34 -7.09 -21.14
N GLU A 192 -7.14 -8.03 -22.07
CA GLU A 192 -5.96 -8.92 -22.05
C GLU A 192 -4.64 -8.13 -22.13
N ARG A 193 -4.57 -7.12 -23.01
CA ARG A 193 -3.37 -6.28 -23.16
C ARG A 193 -3.12 -5.40 -21.96
N ILE A 194 -4.17 -4.87 -21.33
CA ILE A 194 -4.05 -4.10 -20.09
C ILE A 194 -3.51 -4.98 -18.97
N GLU A 195 -4.00 -6.21 -18.81
CA GLU A 195 -3.48 -7.11 -17.77
C GLU A 195 -2.02 -7.52 -18.02
N GLN A 196 -1.62 -7.70 -19.29
CA GLN A 196 -0.22 -7.91 -19.65
C GLN A 196 0.67 -6.72 -19.28
N ALA A 197 0.25 -5.50 -19.64
CA ALA A 197 0.95 -4.27 -19.28
C ALA A 197 1.04 -4.09 -17.75
N ARG A 198 -0.03 -4.44 -17.04
CA ARG A 198 -0.09 -4.43 -15.57
C ARG A 198 0.90 -5.40 -14.94
N ALA A 199 1.01 -6.62 -15.47
CA ALA A 199 2.01 -7.59 -15.04
C ALA A 199 3.44 -7.06 -15.23
N ARG A 200 3.71 -6.36 -16.34
CA ARG A 200 5.00 -5.67 -16.55
C ARG A 200 5.26 -4.54 -15.56
N CYS A 201 4.25 -3.73 -15.23
CA CYS A 201 4.41 -2.71 -14.17
C CYS A 201 4.79 -3.33 -12.83
N ARG A 202 4.15 -4.46 -12.46
CA ARG A 202 4.52 -5.20 -11.24
C ARG A 202 5.96 -5.69 -11.29
N GLN A 203 6.43 -6.18 -12.43
CA GLN A 203 7.83 -6.55 -12.61
C GLN A 203 8.76 -5.34 -12.40
N ALA A 204 8.43 -4.17 -12.97
CA ALA A 204 9.21 -2.96 -12.79
C ALA A 204 9.27 -2.50 -11.33
N ILE A 205 8.16 -2.62 -10.60
CA ILE A 205 8.08 -2.34 -9.15
C ILE A 205 9.05 -3.23 -8.37
N LEU A 206 9.10 -4.53 -8.70
CA LEU A 206 10.03 -5.46 -8.04
C LEU A 206 11.49 -5.08 -8.29
N VAL A 207 11.83 -4.68 -9.52
CA VAL A 207 13.18 -4.20 -9.86
C VAL A 207 13.51 -2.92 -9.07
N ALA A 208 12.60 -1.94 -9.04
CA ALA A 208 12.79 -0.70 -8.29
C ALA A 208 12.93 -0.95 -6.76
N ASN A 209 12.24 -1.94 -6.21
CA ASN A 209 12.38 -2.35 -4.82
C ASN A 209 13.74 -2.97 -4.49
N SER A 210 14.43 -3.53 -5.49
CA SER A 210 15.77 -4.12 -5.31
C SER A 210 16.92 -3.12 -5.43
N PHE A 211 16.62 -1.82 -5.61
CA PHE A 211 17.61 -0.75 -5.68
C PHE A 211 18.36 -0.52 -4.35
#